data_AF-A0A7W0ZS28-F1
#
_entry.id   AF-A0A7W0ZS28-F1
#
_cell.length_a   1.000
_cell.length_b   1.000
_cell.length_c   1.000
_cell.angle_alpha   90.00
_cell.angle_beta   90.00
_cell.angle_gamma   90.00
#
_symmetry.space_group_name_H-M   'P 1'
#
loop_
_entity.id
_entity.type
_entity.pdbx_description
1 polymer ?
#
loop_
_entity_poly.entity_id
_entity_poly.type
_entity_poly.pdbx_seq_one_letter_code
_entity_poly.pdbx_strand_id
1 'polypeptide(L)' 'MSQVPTFTPEQRAELEAWENRQLSPDEFSARVQAPWSEQEAADFAALVAWFTKRYPTAGERLGAMRHLTAQWRANRPR' A
#
# COMPACT_ATOMS: atom_id res chain seq x y z
N MET A 1 12.61 15.10 -3.43
CA MET A 1 11.48 15.54 -4.28
C MET A 1 11.54 14.70 -5.55
N SER A 2 10.70 13.68 -5.69
CA SER A 2 10.67 12.89 -6.93
C SER A 2 10.14 13.77 -8.05
N GLN A 3 10.94 13.91 -9.10
CA GLN A 3 10.57 14.64 -10.31
C GLN A 3 9.38 13.91 -10.93
N VAL A 4 8.24 14.59 -11.10
CA VAL A 4 7.11 14.00 -11.82
C VAL A 4 7.58 13.74 -13.26
N PRO A 5 7.52 12.50 -13.76
CA PRO A 5 7.92 12.24 -15.13
C PRO A 5 6.99 13.02 -16.07
N THR A 6 7.59 13.91 -16.87
CA THR A 6 6.86 14.64 -17.90
C THR A 6 6.74 13.74 -19.13
N PHE A 7 5.57 13.14 -19.32
CA PHE A 7 5.27 12.35 -20.51
C PHE A 7 4.97 13.25 -21.72
N THR A 8 5.36 12.82 -22.91
CA THR A 8 4.89 13.41 -24.17
C THR A 8 3.40 13.10 -24.39
N PRO A 9 2.69 13.81 -25.28
CA PRO A 9 1.32 13.46 -25.65
C PRO A 9 1.19 12.03 -26.18
N GLU A 10 2.15 11.57 -26.98
CA GLU A 10 2.16 10.21 -27.54
C GLU A 10 2.31 9.15 -26.44
N GLN A 11 3.27 9.34 -25.53
CA GLN A 11 3.45 8.43 -24.38
C GLN A 11 2.22 8.39 -23.47
N ARG A 12 1.50 9.51 -23.31
CA ARG A 12 0.23 9.53 -22.59
C ARG A 12 -0.85 8.72 -23.29
N ALA A 13 -0.98 8.86 -24.61
CA ALA A 13 -1.94 8.09 -25.38
C ALA A 13 -1.64 6.58 -25.33
N GLU A 14 -0.37 6.20 -25.36
CA GLU A 14 0.06 4.79 -25.18
C GLU A 14 -0.29 4.26 -23.79
N LEU A 15 -0.02 5.04 -22.74
CA LEU A 15 -0.40 4.67 -21.37
C LEU A 15 -1.90 4.51 -21.23
N GLU A 16 -2.68 5.45 -21.75
CA GLU A 16 -4.15 5.40 -21.70
C GLU A 16 -4.71 4.20 -22.45
N ALA A 17 -4.13 3.86 -23.62
CA ALA A 17 -4.50 2.66 -24.36
C ALA A 17 -4.17 1.38 -23.58
N TRP A 18 -3.08 1.36 -22.82
CA TRP A 18 -2.69 0.23 -21.99
C TRP A 18 -3.59 0.08 -20.75
N GLU A 19 -3.90 1.19 -20.07
CA GLU A 19 -4.75 1.22 -18.88
C GLU A 19 -6.20 0.82 -19.18
N ASN A 20 -6.73 1.27 -20.33
CA ASN A 20 -8.10 0.99 -20.74
C ASN A 20 -8.26 -0.31 -21.55
N ARG A 21 -7.17 -1.05 -21.75
CA ARG A 21 -7.21 -2.33 -22.47
C ARG A 21 -8.04 -3.33 -21.67
N GLN A 22 -9.12 -3.81 -22.28
CA GLN A 22 -9.89 -4.93 -21.77
C GLN A 22 -9.08 -6.23 -21.94
N LEU A 23 -8.93 -6.98 -20.85
CA LEU A 23 -8.30 -8.31 -20.86
C LEU A 23 -9.38 -9.38 -20.97
N SER A 24 -9.10 -10.44 -21.72
CA SER A 24 -9.91 -11.66 -21.61
C SER A 24 -9.76 -12.27 -20.20
N PRO A 25 -10.73 -13.08 -19.74
CA PRO A 25 -10.63 -13.74 -18.44
C PRO A 25 -9.33 -14.55 -18.25
N ASP A 26 -8.87 -15.24 -19.30
CA ASP A 26 -7.65 -16.05 -19.25
C ASP A 26 -6.39 -15.19 -19.13
N GLU A 27 -6.29 -14.10 -19.89
CA GLU A 27 -5.19 -13.14 -19.77
C GLU A 27 -5.16 -12.48 -18.39
N PHE A 28 -6.33 -12.11 -17.86
CA PHE A 28 -6.44 -11.56 -16.52
C PHE A 28 -5.96 -12.56 -15.46
N SER A 29 -6.44 -13.80 -15.53
CA SER A 29 -6.06 -14.88 -14.60
C SER A 29 -4.56 -15.13 -14.61
N ALA A 30 -3.97 -15.27 -15.81
CA ALA A 30 -2.53 -15.47 -15.99
C ALA A 30 -1.72 -14.31 -15.39
N ARG A 31 -2.20 -13.07 -15.56
CA ARG A 31 -1.51 -11.87 -15.06
C ARG A 31 -1.59 -11.74 -13.54
N VAL A 32 -2.72 -12.06 -12.93
CA VAL A 32 -2.89 -12.00 -11.46
C VAL A 32 -2.14 -13.12 -10.75
N GLN A 33 -2.02 -14.28 -11.38
CA GLN A 33 -1.29 -15.43 -10.82
C GLN A 33 0.22 -15.39 -11.10
N ALA A 34 0.69 -14.46 -11.93
CA ALA A 34 2.11 -14.32 -12.22
C ALA A 34 2.90 -14.06 -10.92
N PRO A 35 4.00 -14.80 -10.68
CA PRO A 35 4.83 -14.56 -9.51
C PRO A 35 5.44 -13.17 -9.59
N TRP A 36 5.47 -12.48 -8.45
CA TRP A 36 6.12 -11.18 -8.35
C TRP A 36 7.64 -11.34 -8.42
N SER A 37 8.30 -10.39 -9.07
CA SER A 37 9.73 -10.22 -8.92
C SER A 37 10.09 -9.76 -7.50
N GLU A 38 11.36 -9.93 -7.12
CA GLU A 38 11.86 -9.45 -5.83
C GLU A 38 11.70 -7.93 -5.67
N GLN A 39 11.89 -7.18 -6.76
CA GLN A 39 11.74 -5.73 -6.77
C GLN A 39 10.28 -5.32 -6.52
N GLU A 40 9.33 -5.95 -7.24
CA GLU A 40 7.90 -5.68 -7.04
C GLU A 40 7.44 -6.02 -5.62
N ALA A 41 7.93 -7.12 -5.06
CA ALA A 41 7.63 -7.50 -3.68
C ALA A 41 8.19 -6.48 -2.67
N ALA A 42 9.39 -5.96 -2.89
CA ALA A 42 9.97 -4.91 -2.05
C ALA A 42 9.18 -3.59 -2.13
N ASP A 43 8.78 -3.18 -3.33
CA ASP A 43 8.00 -1.96 -3.54
C ASP A 43 6.61 -2.07 -2.89
N PHE A 44 5.95 -3.22 -3.01
CA PHE A 44 4.69 -3.48 -2.33
C PHE A 44 4.83 -3.44 -0.81
N ALA A 45 5.87 -4.07 -0.24
CA ALA A 45 6.12 -4.02 1.19
C ALA A 45 6.36 -2.58 1.69
N ALA A 46 7.06 -1.76 0.91
CA ALA A 46 7.25 -0.34 1.21
C ALA A 46 5.93 0.45 1.22
N LEU A 47 5.03 0.19 0.25
CA LEU A 47 3.70 0.79 0.21
C LEU A 47 2.84 0.39 1.42
N VAL A 48 2.84 -0.89 1.78
CA VAL A 48 2.14 -1.38 2.97
C VAL A 48 2.68 -0.72 4.23
N ALA A 49 4.01 -0.66 4.40
CA ALA A 49 4.64 -0.02 5.55
C ALA A 49 4.30 1.48 5.65
N TRP A 50 4.28 2.20 4.53
CA TRP A 50 3.85 3.59 4.49
C TRP A 50 2.38 3.74 4.92
N PHE A 51 1.51 2.88 4.38
CA PHE A 51 0.07 2.92 4.66
C PHE A 51 -0.23 2.62 6.13
N THR A 52 0.33 1.54 6.69
CA THR A 52 0.10 1.14 8.09
C THR A 52 0.72 2.11 9.08
N LYS A 53 1.85 2.74 8.74
CA LYS A 53 2.42 3.83 9.55
C LYS A 53 1.47 5.02 9.66
N ARG A 54 0.80 5.39 8.56
CA ARG A 54 -0.14 6.54 8.53
C ARG A 54 -1.51 6.18 9.10
N TYR A 55 -1.95 4.94 8.85
CA TYR A 55 -3.23 4.40 9.27
C TYR A 55 -2.98 3.12 10.08
N PRO A 56 -2.69 3.26 11.39
CA PRO A 56 -2.42 2.11 12.24
C PRO A 56 -3.59 1.14 12.20
N THR A 57 -3.28 -0.14 12.22
CA THR A 57 -4.28 -1.21 12.23
C THR A 57 -5.16 -1.13 13.48
N ALA A 58 -6.32 -1.79 13.44
CA ALA A 58 -7.19 -1.88 14.62
C ALA A 58 -6.48 -2.51 15.83
N GLY A 59 -5.61 -3.51 15.58
CA GLY A 59 -4.80 -4.15 16.62
C GLY A 59 -3.80 -3.20 17.28
N GLU A 60 -3.08 -2.40 16.48
CA GLU A 60 -2.13 -1.40 16.99
C GLU A 60 -2.83 -0.31 17.80
N ARG A 61 -3.99 0.17 17.33
CA ARG A 61 -4.82 1.11 18.09
C ARG A 61 -5.27 0.53 19.44
N LEU A 62 -5.72 -0.73 19.47
CA LEU A 62 -6.11 -1.40 20.70
C LEU A 62 -4.93 -1.60 21.66
N GLY A 63 -3.75 -1.94 21.13
CA GLY A 63 -2.51 -2.06 21.89
C GLY A 63 -2.14 -0.75 22.58
N ALA A 64 -2.16 0.36 21.85
CA ALA A 64 -1.91 1.69 22.39
C ALA A 64 -2.91 2.05 23.51
N MET A 65 -4.20 1.78 23.32
CA MET A 65 -5.23 2.03 24.33
C MET A 65 -5.02 1.19 25.60
N ARG A 66 -4.65 -0.08 25.46
CA ARG A 66 -4.33 -0.95 26.60
C ARG A 66 -3.13 -0.43 27.38
N HIS A 67 -2.08 0.01 26.67
CA HIS A 67 -0.88 0.58 27.28
C HIS A 67 -1.18 1.86 28.07
N LEU A 68 -1.93 2.80 27.47
CA LEU A 68 -2.36 4.03 28.14
C LEU A 68 -3.23 3.74 29.37
N THR A 69 -4.15 2.78 29.26
CA THR A 69 -5.01 2.36 30.37
C THR A 69 -4.20 1.78 31.52
N ALA A 70 -3.19 0.97 31.22
CA ALA A 70 -2.29 0.40 32.23
C ALA A 70 -1.48 1.49 32.95
N GLN A 71 -0.91 2.44 32.20
CA GLN A 71 -0.21 3.59 32.78
C GLN A 71 -1.11 4.43 33.70
N TRP A 72 -2.33 4.73 33.25
CA TRP A 72 -3.27 5.51 34.05
C TRP A 72 -3.67 4.79 35.35
N ARG A 73 -3.86 3.48 35.31
CA ARG A 73 -4.12 2.68 36.52
C ARG A 73 -2.93 2.68 37.48
N ALA A 74 -1.71 2.61 36.96
CA ALA A 74 -0.49 2.65 37.76
C ALA A 74 -0.28 4.02 38.44
N ASN A 75 -0.65 5.12 37.77
CA ASN A 75 -0.46 6.49 38.26
C ASN A 75 -1.69 7.07 38.99
N ARG A 76 -2.68 6.24 39.34
CA ARG A 76 -3.90 6.71 40.02
C ARG A 76 -3.58 6.95 41.51
N PRO A 77 -3.76 8.17 42.05
CA PRO A 77 -3.61 8.39 43.50
C PRO A 77 -4.67 7.59 44.25
N ARG A 78 -4.26 7.03 45.40
CA ARG A 78 -5.13 6.24 46.29
C ARG A 78 -6.32 7.04 46.81
#